data_AF-A0A135SP53-F1
#
_entry.id   AF-A0A135SP53-F1
#
_cell.length_a   1.000
_cell.length_b   1.000
_cell.length_c   1.000
_cell.angle_alpha   90.00
_cell.angle_beta   90.00
_cell.angle_gamma   90.00
#
_symmetry.space_group_name_H-M   'P 1'
#
loop_
_entity.id
_entity.type
_entity.pdbx_description
1 polymer ?
#
loop_
_entity_poly.entity_id
_entity_poly.type
_entity_poly.pdbx_seq_one_letter_code
_entity_poly.pdbx_strand_id
1 'polypeptide(L)'
;MVVNELVSDKKLGAVLQTSGYAQDQAAKLLHLLTEITRAAAEESASPELQAALSKEQKLLLTNISHLRGLHRSANFDARDTKAQTAEARHEVDRLHLQLQNLYYEQRHLEGEIEACESYDHTYQKLPLIPVEEFLAEQPEHADADEDALMIARIGHERVGREALEQQRLELVGRKQKLIAENKKRKDDLANLDKDLEKFIDAAKPIQELFEKVV
;
A
#
# COMPACT_ATOMS: atom_id res chain seq x y z
N MET A 1 26.67 -55.04 -13.53
CA MET A 1 26.08 -55.45 -12.24
C MET A 1 25.99 -54.31 -11.21
N VAL A 2 26.90 -53.33 -11.17
CA VAL A 2 26.91 -52.23 -10.17
C VAL A 2 25.70 -51.26 -10.24
N VAL A 3 25.07 -51.10 -11.41
CA VAL A 3 23.97 -50.12 -11.59
C VAL A 3 22.64 -50.57 -10.93
N ASN A 4 22.43 -51.88 -10.75
CA ASN A 4 21.18 -52.40 -10.20
C ASN A 4 21.00 -52.14 -8.70
N GLU A 5 22.08 -51.84 -7.98
CA GLU A 5 22.02 -51.55 -6.52
C GLU A 5 21.76 -50.07 -6.22
N LEU A 6 21.94 -49.18 -7.20
CA LEU A 6 21.80 -47.73 -7.02
C LEU A 6 20.36 -47.23 -7.24
N VAL A 7 19.51 -48.01 -7.90
CA VAL A 7 18.16 -47.60 -8.27
C VAL A 7 17.14 -48.11 -7.26
N SER A 8 16.65 -47.21 -6.41
CA SER A 8 15.66 -47.52 -5.36
C SER A 8 14.21 -47.59 -5.87
N ASP A 9 13.93 -46.98 -7.03
CA ASP A 9 12.59 -46.95 -7.61
C ASP A 9 12.23 -48.34 -8.19
N LYS A 10 11.11 -48.90 -7.73
CA LYS A 10 10.65 -50.24 -8.12
C LYS A 10 10.32 -50.36 -9.61
N LYS A 11 9.76 -49.31 -10.24
CA LYS A 11 9.43 -49.30 -11.67
C LYS A 11 10.70 -49.25 -12.51
N LEU A 12 11.65 -48.39 -12.16
CA LEU A 12 12.96 -48.32 -12.83
C LEU A 12 13.78 -49.59 -12.62
N GLY A 13 13.70 -50.20 -11.44
CA GLY A 13 14.30 -51.51 -11.16
C GLY A 13 13.76 -52.60 -12.09
N ALA A 14 12.45 -52.65 -12.31
CA ALA A 14 11.84 -53.60 -13.25
C ALA A 14 12.28 -53.38 -14.71
N VAL A 15 12.44 -52.11 -15.13
CA VAL A 15 13.00 -51.77 -16.46
C VAL A 15 14.43 -52.26 -16.60
N LEU A 16 15.29 -51.98 -15.61
CA LEU A 16 16.69 -52.38 -15.61
C LEU A 16 16.85 -53.91 -15.63
N GLN A 17 16.07 -54.62 -14.82
CA GLN A 17 16.06 -56.09 -14.81
C GLN A 17 15.64 -56.66 -16.16
N THR A 18 14.51 -56.20 -16.70
CA THR A 18 14.00 -56.68 -18.00
C THR A 18 14.97 -56.34 -19.14
N SER A 19 15.64 -55.18 -19.07
CA SER A 19 16.67 -54.78 -20.03
C SER A 19 17.90 -55.68 -19.95
N GLY A 20 18.33 -56.03 -18.73
CA GLY A 20 19.41 -56.99 -18.52
C GLY A 20 19.07 -58.37 -19.08
N TYR A 21 17.87 -58.89 -18.80
CA TYR A 21 17.41 -60.16 -19.36
C TYR A 21 17.32 -60.14 -20.89
N ALA A 22 16.86 -59.04 -21.49
CA ALA A 22 16.84 -58.90 -22.95
C ALA A 22 18.25 -58.89 -23.54
N GLN A 23 19.21 -58.21 -22.89
CA GLN A 23 20.59 -58.15 -23.32
C GLN A 23 21.27 -59.53 -23.23
N ASP A 24 21.10 -60.24 -22.11
CA ASP A 24 21.65 -61.58 -21.91
C ASP A 24 21.10 -62.58 -22.94
N GLN A 25 19.81 -62.49 -23.26
CA GLN A 25 19.18 -63.33 -24.29
C GLN A 25 19.63 -62.98 -25.70
N ALA A 26 19.81 -61.69 -26.01
CA ALA A 26 20.36 -61.27 -27.30
C ALA A 26 21.79 -61.79 -27.49
N ALA A 27 22.62 -61.76 -26.44
CA ALA A 27 23.98 -62.31 -26.47
C ALA A 27 23.98 -63.83 -26.68
N LYS A 28 23.10 -64.56 -25.99
CA LYS A 28 22.91 -66.02 -26.19
C LYS A 28 22.45 -66.35 -27.61
N LEU A 29 21.52 -65.58 -28.16
CA LEU A 29 20.99 -65.77 -29.51
C LEU A 29 22.07 -65.52 -30.58
N LEU A 30 22.94 -64.53 -30.39
CA LEU A 30 24.12 -64.30 -31.24
C LEU A 30 25.11 -65.47 -31.22
N HIS A 31 25.36 -66.05 -30.04
CA HIS A 31 26.19 -67.24 -29.91
C HIS A 31 25.60 -68.43 -30.68
N LEU A 32 24.30 -68.72 -30.48
CA LEU A 32 23.60 -69.81 -31.18
C LEU A 32 23.58 -69.61 -32.70
N LEU A 33 23.38 -68.38 -33.18
CA LEU A 33 23.46 -68.06 -34.61
C LEU A 33 24.85 -68.34 -35.19
N THR A 34 25.89 -68.01 -34.44
CA THR A 34 27.29 -68.26 -34.84
C THR A 34 27.57 -69.76 -34.92
N GLU A 35 27.11 -70.54 -33.94
CA GLU A 35 27.24 -72.01 -33.93
C GLU A 35 26.47 -72.67 -35.08
N ILE A 36 25.26 -72.22 -35.36
CA ILE A 36 24.45 -72.73 -36.49
C ILE A 36 25.13 -72.42 -37.82
N THR A 37 25.72 -71.23 -37.97
CA THR A 37 26.43 -70.84 -39.19
C THR A 37 27.68 -71.71 -39.40
N ARG A 38 28.38 -72.07 -38.33
CA ARG A 38 29.52 -73.01 -38.37
C ARG A 38 29.07 -74.43 -38.70
N ALA A 39 28.03 -74.94 -38.04
CA ALA A 39 27.51 -76.29 -38.27
C ALA A 39 26.90 -76.46 -39.69
N ALA A 40 26.35 -75.38 -40.25
CA ALA A 40 25.87 -75.36 -41.63
C ALA A 40 27.00 -75.46 -42.67
N ALA A 41 28.21 -74.95 -42.36
CA ALA A 41 29.39 -75.10 -43.20
C ALA A 41 29.99 -76.52 -43.14
N GLU A 42 29.70 -77.28 -42.08
CA GLU A 42 30.16 -78.65 -41.83
C GLU A 42 29.09 -79.73 -42.19
N GLU A 43 28.01 -79.35 -42.90
CA GLU A 43 26.88 -80.23 -43.29
C GLU A 43 26.26 -81.06 -42.14
N SER A 44 26.33 -80.55 -40.90
CA SER A 44 25.85 -81.23 -39.68
C SER A 44 24.74 -80.47 -38.97
N ALA A 45 23.77 -79.94 -39.72
CA ALA A 45 22.67 -79.16 -39.18
C ALA A 45 21.75 -80.01 -38.26
N SER A 46 21.92 -79.89 -36.95
CA SER A 46 21.05 -80.56 -35.97
C SER A 46 19.71 -79.83 -35.80
N PRO A 47 18.55 -80.53 -35.84
CA PRO A 47 17.24 -79.93 -35.58
C PRO A 47 17.10 -79.39 -34.14
N GLU A 48 17.93 -79.86 -33.21
CA GLU A 48 17.94 -79.38 -31.82
C GLU A 48 18.45 -77.93 -31.70
N LEU A 49 19.44 -77.54 -32.52
CA LEU A 49 19.97 -76.18 -32.56
C LEU A 49 18.93 -75.18 -33.08
N GLN A 50 18.13 -75.59 -34.08
CA GLN A 50 17.04 -74.77 -34.61
C GLN A 50 15.92 -74.58 -33.57
N ALA A 51 15.59 -75.64 -32.81
CA ALA A 51 14.61 -75.55 -31.73
C ALA A 51 15.09 -74.61 -30.61
N ALA A 52 16.36 -74.70 -30.21
CA ALA A 52 16.97 -73.80 -29.21
C ALA A 52 16.96 -72.33 -29.66
N LEU A 53 17.29 -72.06 -30.93
CA LEU A 53 17.22 -70.72 -31.50
C LEU A 53 15.80 -70.14 -31.46
N SER A 54 14.79 -70.93 -31.85
CA SER A 54 13.40 -70.49 -31.84
C SER A 54 12.90 -70.14 -30.42
N LYS A 55 13.41 -70.85 -29.40
CA LYS A 55 13.09 -70.62 -27.99
C LYS A 55 13.68 -69.30 -27.50
N GLU A 56 14.98 -69.07 -27.72
CA GLU A 56 15.64 -67.83 -27.33
C GLU A 56 15.07 -66.62 -28.08
N GLN A 57 14.67 -66.78 -29.34
CA GLN A 57 14.01 -65.72 -30.12
C GLN A 57 12.66 -65.32 -29.50
N LYS A 58 11.83 -66.30 -29.08
CA LYS A 58 10.55 -66.03 -28.40
C LYS A 58 10.75 -65.33 -27.06
N LEU A 59 11.77 -65.75 -26.30
CA LEU A 59 12.11 -65.13 -25.02
C LEU A 59 12.54 -63.67 -25.20
N LEU A 60 13.41 -63.39 -26.18
CA LEU A 60 13.84 -62.02 -26.49
C LEU A 60 12.68 -61.12 -26.91
N LEU A 61 11.81 -61.60 -27.81
CA LEU A 61 10.63 -60.86 -28.26
C LEU A 61 9.65 -60.55 -27.11
N THR A 62 9.53 -61.47 -26.15
CA THR A 62 8.71 -61.29 -24.95
C THR A 62 9.28 -60.18 -24.07
N ASN A 63 10.59 -60.21 -23.80
CA ASN A 63 11.27 -59.18 -23.01
C ASN A 63 11.22 -57.80 -23.68
N ILE A 64 11.42 -57.73 -25.00
CA ILE A 64 11.28 -56.48 -25.77
C ILE A 64 9.84 -55.93 -25.67
N SER A 65 8.83 -56.80 -25.75
CA SER A 65 7.43 -56.40 -25.60
C SER A 65 7.15 -55.83 -24.21
N HIS A 66 7.70 -56.46 -23.17
CA HIS A 66 7.61 -55.99 -21.79
C HIS A 66 8.29 -54.62 -21.61
N LEU A 67 9.50 -54.44 -22.15
CA LEU A 67 10.21 -53.15 -22.15
C LEU A 67 9.43 -52.04 -22.85
N ARG A 68 8.79 -52.33 -23.99
CA ARG A 68 7.92 -51.36 -24.67
C ARG A 68 6.69 -50.99 -23.85
N GLY A 69 6.17 -51.92 -23.05
CA GLY A 69 5.10 -51.67 -22.08
C GLY A 69 5.56 -50.73 -20.96
N LEU A 70 6.68 -51.04 -20.32
CA LEU A 70 7.27 -50.21 -19.26
C LEU A 70 7.62 -48.81 -19.75
N HIS A 71 8.20 -48.69 -20.95
CA HIS A 71 8.48 -47.39 -21.57
C HIS A 71 7.21 -46.55 -21.78
N ARG A 72 6.12 -47.16 -22.25
CA ARG A 72 4.84 -46.45 -22.39
C ARG A 72 4.31 -45.99 -21.03
N SER A 73 4.36 -46.86 -20.01
CA SER A 73 3.94 -46.50 -18.65
C SER A 73 4.73 -45.30 -18.11
N ALA A 74 6.05 -45.29 -18.26
CA ALA A 74 6.89 -44.18 -17.82
C ALA A 74 6.55 -42.86 -18.53
N ASN A 75 6.24 -42.92 -19.82
CA ASN A 75 5.80 -41.74 -20.57
C ASN A 75 4.43 -41.21 -20.10
N PHE A 76 3.52 -42.10 -19.73
CA PHE A 76 2.22 -41.70 -19.15
C PHE A 76 2.40 -41.07 -17.78
N ASP A 77 3.19 -41.69 -16.90
CA ASP A 77 3.48 -41.18 -15.56
C ASP A 77 4.13 -39.78 -15.62
N ALA A 78 5.08 -39.57 -16.55
CA ALA A 78 5.72 -38.28 -16.75
C ALA A 78 4.74 -37.21 -17.26
N ARG A 79 3.81 -37.58 -18.14
CA ARG A 79 2.75 -36.66 -18.62
C ARG A 79 1.75 -36.30 -17.52
N ASP A 80 1.37 -37.29 -16.71
CA ASP A 80 0.46 -37.09 -15.59
C ASP A 80 1.09 -36.17 -14.54
N THR A 81 2.35 -36.42 -14.17
CA THR A 81 3.11 -35.55 -13.26
C THR A 81 3.21 -34.12 -13.81
N LYS A 82 3.45 -33.97 -15.12
CA LYS A 82 3.49 -32.65 -15.77
C LYS A 82 2.13 -31.94 -15.72
N ALA A 83 1.03 -32.67 -15.88
CA ALA A 83 -0.31 -32.10 -15.79
C ALA A 83 -0.63 -31.65 -14.36
N GLN A 84 -0.39 -32.52 -13.37
CA GLN A 84 -0.61 -32.20 -11.95
C GLN A 84 0.22 -31.01 -11.47
N THR A 85 1.50 -30.94 -11.86
CA THR A 85 2.36 -29.80 -11.52
C THR A 85 1.95 -28.51 -12.21
N ALA A 86 1.43 -28.57 -13.45
CA ALA A 86 0.89 -27.41 -14.14
C ALA A 86 -0.40 -26.89 -13.48
N GLU A 87 -1.30 -27.78 -13.07
CA GLU A 87 -2.52 -27.42 -12.34
C GLU A 87 -2.22 -26.74 -11.00
N ALA A 88 -1.34 -27.34 -10.19
CA ALA A 88 -0.89 -26.74 -8.94
C ALA A 88 -0.23 -25.37 -9.15
N ARG A 89 0.56 -25.22 -10.21
CA ARG A 89 1.15 -23.93 -10.59
C ARG A 89 0.07 -22.90 -10.93
N HIS A 90 -0.93 -23.27 -11.73
CA HIS A 90 -2.03 -22.36 -12.07
C HIS A 90 -2.82 -21.92 -10.85
N GLU A 91 -3.02 -22.80 -9.87
CA GLU A 91 -3.66 -22.44 -8.61
C GLU A 91 -2.82 -21.42 -7.82
N VAL A 92 -1.50 -21.64 -7.72
CA VAL A 92 -0.57 -20.69 -7.09
C VAL A 92 -0.61 -19.33 -7.79
N ASP A 93 -0.58 -19.30 -9.13
CA ASP A 93 -0.64 -18.06 -9.90
C ASP A 93 -1.95 -17.31 -9.64
N ARG A 94 -3.09 -18.02 -9.55
CA ARG A 94 -4.39 -17.44 -9.20
C ARG A 94 -4.38 -16.83 -7.80
N LEU A 95 -3.88 -17.56 -6.80
CA LEU A 95 -3.79 -17.07 -5.42
C LEU A 95 -2.86 -15.86 -5.31
N HIS A 96 -1.74 -15.87 -6.05
CA HIS A 96 -0.81 -14.76 -6.10
C HIS A 96 -1.47 -13.48 -6.66
N LEU A 97 -2.30 -13.61 -7.70
CA LEU A 97 -3.06 -12.49 -8.25
C LEU A 97 -4.07 -11.94 -7.23
N GLN A 98 -4.77 -12.82 -6.51
CA GLN A 98 -5.70 -12.40 -5.44
C GLN A 98 -4.97 -11.66 -4.32
N LEU A 99 -3.79 -12.13 -3.93
CA LEU A 99 -2.96 -11.46 -2.94
C LEU A 99 -2.49 -10.07 -3.41
N GLN A 100 -2.13 -9.91 -4.69
CA GLN A 100 -1.79 -8.61 -5.25
C GLN A 100 -2.97 -7.62 -5.21
N ASN A 101 -4.19 -8.10 -5.49
CA ASN A 101 -5.39 -7.27 -5.37
C ASN A 101 -5.60 -6.78 -3.94
N LEU A 102 -5.41 -7.66 -2.95
CA LEU A 102 -5.51 -7.29 -1.53
C LEU A 102 -4.45 -6.27 -1.11
N TYR A 103 -3.20 -6.42 -1.58
CA TYR A 103 -2.15 -5.42 -1.31
C TYR A 103 -2.47 -4.06 -1.93
N TYR A 104 -3.08 -4.05 -3.11
CA TYR A 104 -3.54 -2.81 -3.73
C TYR A 104 -4.64 -2.14 -2.89
N GLU A 105 -5.65 -2.92 -2.49
CA GLU A 105 -6.74 -2.43 -1.63
C GLU A 105 -6.22 -1.91 -0.29
N GLN A 106 -5.30 -2.64 0.36
CA GLN A 106 -4.66 -2.19 1.60
C GLN A 106 -3.98 -0.83 1.42
N ARG A 107 -3.12 -0.68 0.40
CA ARG A 107 -2.42 0.59 0.16
C ARG A 107 -3.37 1.73 -0.17
N HIS A 108 -4.46 1.42 -0.87
CA HIS A 108 -5.47 2.42 -1.18
C HIS A 108 -6.15 2.92 0.09
N LEU A 109 -6.57 2.01 0.98
CA LEU A 109 -7.19 2.34 2.26
C LEU A 109 -6.21 3.07 3.19
N GLU A 110 -4.96 2.63 3.26
CA GLU A 110 -3.90 3.33 4.02
C GLU A 110 -3.75 4.79 3.54
N GLY A 111 -3.75 5.02 2.23
CA GLY A 111 -3.71 6.37 1.66
C GLY A 111 -4.96 7.20 1.94
N GLU A 112 -6.14 6.59 1.98
CA GLU A 112 -7.37 7.28 2.37
C GLU A 112 -7.38 7.64 3.87
N ILE A 113 -6.90 6.74 4.73
CA ILE A 113 -6.75 6.99 6.16
C ILE A 113 -5.76 8.15 6.39
N GLU A 114 -4.59 8.13 5.74
CA GLU A 114 -3.61 9.21 5.84
C GLU A 114 -4.20 10.55 5.35
N ALA A 115 -4.99 10.54 4.27
CA ALA A 115 -5.67 11.73 3.79
C ALA A 115 -6.72 12.27 4.78
N CYS A 116 -7.44 11.37 5.47
CA CYS A 116 -8.38 11.75 6.52
C CYS A 116 -7.68 12.27 7.78
N GLU A 117 -6.59 11.64 8.21
CA GLU A 117 -5.80 12.02 9.39
C GLU A 117 -5.03 13.33 9.17
N SER A 118 -4.53 13.57 7.96
CA SER A 118 -3.83 14.80 7.59
C SER A 118 -4.78 15.98 7.31
N TYR A 119 -6.09 15.80 7.48
CA TYR A 119 -7.03 16.89 7.30
C TYR A 119 -6.75 18.03 8.28
N ASP A 120 -6.45 19.19 7.71
CA ASP A 120 -6.09 20.39 8.47
C ASP A 120 -7.32 21.01 9.15
N HIS A 121 -7.58 20.58 10.38
CA HIS A 121 -8.68 21.09 11.17
C HIS A 121 -8.40 22.53 11.64
N THR A 122 -9.12 23.50 11.07
CA THR A 122 -8.98 24.92 11.41
C THR A 122 -9.15 25.23 12.90
N TYR A 123 -9.97 24.48 13.63
CA TYR A 123 -10.18 24.70 15.07
C TYR A 123 -8.91 24.50 15.90
N GLN A 124 -7.96 23.66 15.45
CA GLN A 124 -6.69 23.41 16.16
C GLN A 124 -5.74 24.61 16.11
N LYS A 125 -5.96 25.54 15.18
CA LYS A 125 -5.16 26.77 15.04
C LYS A 125 -5.72 27.96 15.81
N LEU A 126 -6.90 27.82 16.44
CA LEU A 126 -7.46 28.90 17.23
C LEU A 126 -6.62 29.10 18.50
N PRO A 127 -6.22 30.34 18.83
CA PRO A 127 -5.62 30.62 20.12
C PRO A 127 -6.73 30.61 21.17
N LEU A 128 -6.96 29.42 21.74
CA LEU A 128 -7.89 29.18 22.84
C LEU A 128 -7.14 29.32 24.18
N ILE A 129 -7.85 29.76 25.21
CA ILE A 129 -7.31 29.71 26.58
C ILE A 129 -7.00 28.25 26.99
N PRO A 130 -5.98 28.02 27.83
CA PRO A 130 -5.67 26.70 28.38
C PRO A 130 -6.89 26.05 29.05
N VAL A 131 -6.93 24.70 29.04
CA VAL A 131 -8.05 23.94 29.63
C VAL A 131 -8.24 24.26 31.11
N GLU A 132 -7.15 24.39 31.86
CA GLU A 132 -7.18 24.70 33.29
C GLU A 132 -7.83 26.05 33.58
N GLU A 133 -7.51 27.08 32.79
CA GLU A 133 -8.09 28.42 32.91
C GLU A 133 -9.58 28.39 32.54
N PHE A 134 -9.94 27.68 31.46
CA PHE A 134 -11.33 27.51 31.07
C PHE A 134 -12.17 26.82 32.15
N LEU A 135 -11.67 25.74 32.74
CA LEU A 135 -12.39 25.00 33.79
C LEU A 135 -12.46 25.78 35.10
N ALA A 136 -11.52 26.68 35.37
CA ALA A 136 -11.61 27.60 36.50
C ALA A 136 -12.76 28.61 36.32
N GLU A 137 -12.99 29.08 35.09
CA GLU A 137 -14.09 29.99 34.75
C GLU A 137 -15.43 29.27 34.58
N GLN A 138 -15.42 28.05 34.03
CA GLN A 138 -16.60 27.22 33.77
C GLN A 138 -16.42 25.80 34.35
N PRO A 139 -16.58 25.65 35.68
CA PRO A 139 -16.42 24.35 36.35
C PRO A 139 -17.50 23.33 35.98
N GLU A 140 -18.62 23.77 35.40
CA GLU A 140 -19.72 22.91 34.94
C GLU A 140 -19.33 21.95 33.79
N HIS A 141 -18.21 22.23 33.11
CA HIS A 141 -17.70 21.41 32.02
C HIS A 141 -16.57 20.44 32.45
N ALA A 142 -16.30 20.31 33.76
CA ALA A 142 -15.21 19.46 34.26
C ALA A 142 -15.42 17.96 33.94
N ASP A 143 -16.66 17.50 33.91
CA ASP A 143 -17.02 16.10 33.61
C ASP A 143 -17.38 15.88 32.14
N ALA A 144 -17.18 16.89 31.27
CA ALA A 144 -17.49 16.79 29.86
C ALA A 144 -16.46 15.95 29.09
N ASP A 145 -16.91 15.22 28.07
CA ASP A 145 -16.04 14.53 27.12
C ASP A 145 -15.17 15.53 26.33
N GLU A 146 -14.03 15.09 25.79
CA GLU A 146 -13.03 15.95 25.15
C GLU A 146 -13.62 16.79 24.01
N ASP A 147 -14.46 16.17 23.17
CA ASP A 147 -15.15 16.85 22.07
C ASP A 147 -16.13 17.91 22.57
N ALA A 148 -16.91 17.57 23.61
CA ALA A 148 -17.88 18.47 24.22
C ALA A 148 -17.17 19.66 24.90
N LEU A 149 -16.04 19.40 25.58
CA LEU A 149 -15.19 20.40 26.20
C LEU A 149 -14.58 21.33 25.14
N MET A 150 -14.10 20.79 24.02
CA MET A 150 -13.57 21.59 22.90
C MET A 150 -14.63 22.51 22.30
N ILE A 151 -15.84 22.01 22.07
CA ILE A 151 -16.97 22.81 21.57
C ILE A 151 -17.31 23.94 22.56
N ALA A 152 -17.40 23.64 23.85
CA ALA A 152 -17.68 24.62 24.90
C ALA A 152 -16.60 25.71 24.95
N ARG A 153 -15.32 25.33 24.87
CA ARG A 153 -14.17 26.24 24.83
C ARG A 153 -14.22 27.18 23.62
N ILE A 154 -14.50 26.65 22.43
CA ILE A 154 -14.64 27.46 21.21
C ILE A 154 -15.83 28.42 21.34
N GLY A 155 -16.95 27.95 21.90
CA GLY A 155 -18.13 28.77 22.17
C GLY A 155 -17.82 29.95 23.10
N HIS A 156 -17.11 29.68 24.20
CA HIS A 156 -16.68 30.71 25.15
C HIS A 156 -15.78 31.77 24.50
N GLU A 157 -14.74 31.33 23.76
CA GLU A 157 -13.84 32.23 23.04
C GLU A 157 -14.60 33.10 22.03
N ARG A 158 -15.60 32.52 21.33
CA ARG A 158 -16.43 33.27 20.38
C ARG A 158 -17.20 34.40 21.07
N VAL A 159 -17.86 34.10 22.20
CA VAL A 159 -18.61 35.10 22.97
C VAL A 159 -17.67 36.18 23.51
N GLY A 160 -16.50 35.80 24.02
CA GLY A 160 -15.48 36.73 24.47
C GLY A 160 -15.01 37.69 23.36
N ARG A 161 -14.71 37.16 22.17
CA ARG A 161 -14.29 37.98 21.02
C ARG A 161 -15.39 38.89 20.50
N GLU A 162 -16.64 38.41 20.45
CA GLU A 162 -17.78 39.24 20.06
C GLU A 162 -17.96 40.42 21.03
N ALA A 163 -17.84 40.19 22.34
CA ALA A 163 -17.91 41.25 23.33
C ALA A 163 -16.77 42.26 23.19
N LEU A 164 -15.53 41.79 22.96
CA LEU A 164 -14.37 42.66 22.75
C LEU A 164 -14.51 43.50 21.47
N GLU A 165 -15.04 42.93 20.39
CA GLU A 165 -15.27 43.67 19.14
C GLU A 165 -16.36 44.72 19.32
N GLN A 166 -17.44 44.42 20.04
CA GLN A 166 -18.46 45.41 20.38
C GLN A 166 -17.87 46.58 21.18
N GLN A 167 -17.08 46.29 22.22
CA GLN A 167 -16.39 47.32 22.99
C GLN A 167 -15.43 48.14 22.13
N ARG A 168 -14.69 47.50 21.22
CA ARG A 168 -13.81 48.18 20.26
C ARG A 168 -14.60 49.15 19.40
N LEU A 169 -15.72 48.72 18.82
CA LEU A 169 -16.58 49.57 17.98
C LEU A 169 -17.14 50.76 18.77
N GLU A 170 -17.59 50.54 20.00
CA GLU A 170 -18.04 51.62 20.88
C GLU A 170 -16.92 52.63 21.17
N LEU A 171 -15.73 52.16 21.53
CA LEU A 171 -14.57 53.01 21.83
C LEU A 171 -14.12 53.79 20.60
N VAL A 172 -14.12 53.17 19.42
CA VAL A 172 -13.84 53.84 18.14
C VAL A 172 -14.87 54.94 17.87
N GLY A 173 -16.16 54.66 18.09
CA GLY A 173 -17.23 55.65 17.97
C GLY A 173 -17.05 56.83 18.93
N ARG A 174 -16.75 56.56 20.21
CA ARG A 174 -16.46 57.60 21.22
C ARG A 174 -15.24 58.43 20.83
N LYS A 175 -14.17 57.79 20.35
CA LYS A 175 -12.97 58.47 19.85
C LYS A 175 -13.30 59.42 18.69
N GLN A 176 -14.09 58.98 17.72
CA GLN A 176 -14.50 59.82 16.58
C GLN A 176 -15.33 61.03 17.02
N LYS A 177 -16.26 60.84 17.97
CA LYS A 177 -17.05 61.94 18.55
C LYS A 177 -16.14 62.97 19.23
N LEU A 178 -15.20 62.53 20.07
CA LEU A 178 -14.26 63.43 20.75
C LEU A 178 -13.34 64.18 19.78
N ILE A 179 -12.93 63.54 18.68
CA ILE A 179 -12.15 64.20 17.61
C ILE A 179 -12.98 65.31 16.95
N ALA A 180 -14.25 65.03 16.62
CA ALA A 180 -15.14 66.02 16.02
C ALA A 180 -15.43 67.20 16.97
N GLU A 181 -15.67 66.92 18.25
CA GLU A 181 -15.85 67.96 19.28
C GLU A 181 -14.61 68.81 19.47
N ASN A 182 -13.42 68.19 19.52
CA ASN A 182 -12.15 68.94 19.58
C ASN A 182 -11.96 69.82 18.35
N LYS A 183 -12.25 69.30 17.15
CA LYS A 183 -12.17 70.08 15.92
C LYS A 183 -13.10 71.29 15.97
N LYS A 184 -14.37 71.08 16.36
CA LYS A 184 -15.34 72.17 16.52
C LYS A 184 -14.87 73.22 17.53
N ARG A 185 -14.40 72.80 18.72
CA ARG A 185 -13.88 73.74 19.72
C ARG A 185 -12.66 74.52 19.23
N LYS A 186 -11.78 73.89 18.45
CA LYS A 186 -10.65 74.58 17.82
C LYS A 186 -11.12 75.62 16.80
N ASP A 187 -12.11 75.28 15.98
CA ASP A 187 -12.70 76.20 15.00
C ASP A 187 -13.41 77.37 15.71
N ASP A 188 -14.14 77.11 16.80
CA ASP A 188 -14.80 78.12 17.64
C ASP A 188 -13.77 79.07 18.30
N LEU A 189 -12.67 78.52 18.85
CA LEU A 189 -11.55 79.31 19.39
C LEU A 189 -10.91 80.20 18.32
N ALA A 190 -10.63 79.65 17.14
CA ALA A 190 -10.05 80.41 16.03
C ALA A 190 -10.99 81.53 15.54
N ASN A 191 -12.30 81.35 15.64
CA ASN A 191 -13.27 82.40 15.34
C ASN A 191 -13.30 83.48 16.44
N LEU A 192 -13.24 83.07 17.71
CA LEU A 192 -13.16 84.01 18.83
C LEU A 192 -11.89 84.87 18.76
N ASP A 193 -10.73 84.29 18.44
CA ASP A 193 -9.48 85.03 18.25
C ASP A 193 -9.63 86.11 17.17
N LYS A 194 -10.25 85.77 16.04
CA LYS A 194 -10.55 86.75 14.96
C LYS A 194 -11.50 87.85 15.41
N ASP A 195 -12.52 87.51 16.20
CA ASP A 195 -13.48 88.51 16.68
C ASP A 195 -12.89 89.42 17.77
N LEU A 196 -11.97 88.89 18.60
CA LEU A 196 -11.17 89.68 19.52
C LEU A 196 -10.22 90.62 18.78
N GLU A 197 -9.55 90.17 17.73
CA GLU A 197 -8.72 91.03 16.87
C GLU A 197 -9.54 92.19 16.30
N LYS A 198 -10.72 91.91 15.73
CA LYS A 198 -11.64 92.96 15.24
C LYS A 198 -12.10 93.90 16.35
N PHE A 199 -12.40 93.39 17.54
CA PHE A 199 -12.82 94.21 18.67
C PHE A 199 -11.69 95.15 19.12
N ILE A 200 -10.47 94.64 19.23
CA ILE A 200 -9.28 95.44 19.54
C ILE A 200 -9.11 96.53 18.46
N ASP A 201 -9.18 96.16 17.18
CA ASP A 201 -9.07 97.12 16.07
C ASP A 201 -10.16 98.20 16.11
N ALA A 202 -11.40 97.83 16.43
CA ALA A 202 -12.51 98.76 16.57
C ALA A 202 -12.41 99.65 17.83
N ALA A 203 -11.71 99.21 18.88
CA ALA A 203 -11.49 99.96 20.11
C ALA A 203 -10.29 100.93 20.03
N LYS A 204 -9.32 100.68 19.13
CA LYS A 204 -8.14 101.56 18.90
C LYS A 204 -8.49 103.05 18.75
N PRO A 205 -9.50 103.48 17.97
CA PRO A 205 -9.84 104.90 17.82
C PRO A 205 -10.30 105.57 19.12
N ILE A 206 -10.94 104.81 20.01
CA ILE A 206 -11.39 105.30 21.32
C ILE A 206 -10.20 105.42 22.27
N GLN A 207 -9.26 104.46 22.24
CA GLN A 207 -8.00 104.55 22.99
C GLN A 207 -7.17 105.77 22.54
N GLU A 208 -7.00 105.99 21.24
CA GLU A 208 -6.31 107.17 20.70
C GLU A 208 -6.97 108.50 21.13
N LEU A 209 -8.27 108.49 21.41
CA LEU A 209 -9.01 109.65 21.89
C LEU A 209 -8.75 109.94 23.37
N PHE A 210 -8.61 108.90 24.21
CA PHE A 210 -8.29 109.04 25.63
C PHE A 210 -6.78 109.24 25.89
N GLU A 211 -5.89 108.72 25.04
CA GLU A 211 -4.44 108.98 25.10
C GLU A 211 -4.08 110.42 24.74
N LYS A 212 -4.93 111.14 23.99
CA LYS A 212 -4.78 112.57 23.69
C LYS A 212 -5.27 113.50 24.81
N VAL A 213 -5.81 112.97 25.90
CA VAL A 213 -6.39 113.73 27.03
C VAL A 213 -5.47 113.70 28.27
N VAL A 214 -4.20 113.30 28.12
CA VAL A 214 -3.14 113.50 29.13
C VAL A 214 -2.16 114.56 28.66
#